data_AF-A0A6P0XVZ1-F1
#
_entry.id   AF-A0A6P0XVZ1-F1
#
_cell.length_a   1.000
_cell.length_b   1.000
_cell.length_c   1.000
_cell.angle_alpha   90.00
_cell.angle_beta   90.00
_cell.angle_gamma   90.00
#
_symmetry.space_group_name_H-M   'P 1'
#
loop_
_entity.id
_entity.type
_entity.pdbx_description
1 polymer ?
#
loop_
_entity_poly.entity_id
_entity_poly.type
_entity_poly.pdbx_seq_one_letter_code
_entity_poly.pdbx_strand_id
1 'polypeptide(L)'
;EVDPETISASVTGPAKLTGQTVIVPGDISSAAFWLVAGAIVPGSELLVENVGVNPTRTGILEALAMMGADIEWQRQREVAGEPVADLRVRHSKLQGCTLAGDLIPRLIDEIPILAVAATRAQGKTVIKDAAELRVKESDRLAVMANQLNHLGAKVTELPDGLEITGPTPLRGAEVASHNDHRITMSLAIAALNAQGITTITGAEAAAISYPNFVSTLEAIVE
;
A
#
# COMPACT_ATOMS: atom_id res chain seq x y z
N GLU A 1 27.21 -5.70 -15.33
CA GLU A 1 26.91 -7.09 -14.95
C GLU A 1 26.22 -7.09 -13.61
N VAL A 2 25.14 -7.85 -13.46
CA VAL A 2 24.44 -8.03 -12.18
C VAL A 2 24.59 -9.50 -11.83
N ASP A 3 25.11 -9.77 -10.63
CA ASP A 3 25.25 -11.11 -10.08
C ASP A 3 24.33 -11.22 -8.84
N PRO A 4 23.18 -11.90 -8.99
CA PRO A 4 22.24 -12.10 -7.89
C PRO A 4 22.78 -13.00 -6.76
N GLU A 5 23.75 -13.90 -7.04
CA GLU A 5 24.29 -14.80 -6.02
C GLU A 5 25.20 -14.07 -5.04
N THR A 6 25.97 -13.10 -5.55
CA THR A 6 26.85 -12.26 -4.72
C THR A 6 26.21 -10.93 -4.30
N ILE A 7 24.97 -10.66 -4.73
CA ILE A 7 24.29 -9.37 -4.53
C ILE A 7 25.19 -8.22 -5.00
N SER A 8 25.80 -8.38 -6.19
CA SER A 8 26.75 -7.40 -6.73
C SER A 8 26.30 -6.89 -8.09
N ALA A 9 26.59 -5.60 -8.35
CA ALA A 9 26.41 -4.98 -9.65
C ALA A 9 27.72 -4.28 -10.04
N SER A 10 28.23 -4.59 -11.22
CA SER A 10 29.48 -4.07 -11.76
C SER A 10 29.24 -3.28 -13.04
N VAL A 11 29.88 -2.11 -13.17
CA VAL A 11 29.83 -1.24 -14.35
C VAL A 11 31.25 -0.90 -14.80
N THR A 12 31.51 -0.96 -16.11
CA THR A 12 32.81 -0.58 -16.68
C THR A 12 32.78 0.88 -17.11
N GLY A 13 33.73 1.68 -16.60
CA GLY A 13 33.92 3.07 -16.97
C GLY A 13 35.18 3.31 -17.82
N PRO A 14 35.29 4.48 -18.48
CA PRO A 14 34.29 5.55 -18.56
C PRO A 14 33.19 5.22 -19.58
N ALA A 15 31.92 5.34 -19.17
CA ALA A 15 30.77 5.14 -20.06
C ALA A 15 30.31 6.46 -20.69
N LYS A 16 29.83 6.42 -21.93
CA LYS A 16 29.18 7.57 -22.59
C LYS A 16 27.65 7.40 -22.51
N LEU A 17 26.97 8.32 -21.82
CA LEU A 17 25.50 8.33 -21.75
C LEU A 17 24.91 9.08 -22.96
N THR A 18 23.75 8.61 -23.45
CA THR A 18 23.00 9.24 -24.55
C THR A 18 21.57 9.47 -24.08
N GLY A 19 21.02 10.66 -24.33
CA GLY A 19 19.63 10.97 -23.98
C GLY A 19 18.65 10.01 -24.64
N GLN A 20 17.59 9.64 -23.92
CA GLN A 20 16.55 8.72 -24.37
C GLN A 20 15.17 9.33 -24.08
N THR A 21 14.17 8.94 -24.87
CA THR A 21 12.76 9.17 -24.51
C THR A 21 12.35 8.09 -23.52
N VAL A 22 11.94 8.49 -22.32
CA VAL A 22 11.52 7.57 -21.25
C VAL A 22 10.06 7.83 -20.92
N ILE A 23 9.22 6.82 -21.10
CA ILE A 23 7.85 6.81 -20.60
C ILE A 23 7.91 6.20 -19.20
N VAL A 24 7.61 7.01 -18.18
CA VAL A 24 7.68 6.57 -16.78
C VAL A 24 6.46 5.72 -16.45
N PRO A 25 6.62 4.48 -15.95
CA PRO A 25 5.50 3.68 -15.46
C PRO A 25 4.78 4.35 -14.29
N GLY A 26 3.51 3.99 -14.09
CA GLY A 26 2.77 4.36 -12.89
C GLY A 26 3.38 3.74 -11.64
N ASP A 27 3.29 4.45 -10.53
CA ASP A 27 3.88 4.02 -9.27
C ASP A 27 2.98 3.01 -8.54
N ILE A 28 3.54 1.84 -8.23
CA ILE A 28 2.83 0.78 -7.50
C ILE A 28 2.48 1.17 -6.06
N SER A 29 3.30 2.03 -5.43
CA SER A 29 3.01 2.54 -4.09
C SER A 29 1.74 3.40 -4.09
N SER A 30 1.59 4.26 -5.10
CA SER A 30 0.37 5.03 -5.32
C SER A 30 -0.81 4.15 -5.75
N ALA A 31 -0.58 3.12 -6.57
CA ALA A 31 -1.61 2.16 -6.98
C ALA A 31 -2.17 1.34 -5.80
N ALA A 32 -1.33 1.03 -4.80
CA ALA A 32 -1.69 0.19 -3.65
C ALA A 32 -2.93 0.71 -2.89
N PHE A 33 -3.10 2.03 -2.78
CA PHE A 33 -4.28 2.63 -2.15
C PHE A 33 -5.58 2.24 -2.85
N TRP A 34 -5.60 2.27 -4.18
CA TRP A 34 -6.77 1.92 -4.99
C TRP A 34 -6.98 0.41 -5.05
N LEU A 35 -5.90 -0.37 -5.09
CA LEU A 35 -5.97 -1.83 -5.01
C LEU A 35 -6.61 -2.27 -3.69
N VAL A 36 -6.19 -1.69 -2.57
CA VAL A 36 -6.81 -1.98 -1.27
C VAL A 36 -8.24 -1.46 -1.21
N ALA A 37 -8.51 -0.23 -1.66
CA ALA A 37 -9.87 0.32 -1.67
C ALA A 37 -10.85 -0.59 -2.43
N GLY A 38 -10.48 -0.99 -3.65
CA GLY A 38 -11.28 -1.89 -4.48
C GLY A 38 -11.46 -3.28 -3.86
N ALA A 39 -10.47 -3.78 -3.12
CA ALA A 39 -10.57 -5.07 -2.44
C ALA A 39 -11.52 -5.05 -1.23
N ILE A 40 -11.56 -3.94 -0.47
CA ILE A 40 -12.25 -3.90 0.84
C ILE A 40 -13.63 -3.23 0.83
N VAL A 41 -13.91 -2.32 -0.11
CA VAL A 41 -15.19 -1.61 -0.19
C VAL A 41 -16.22 -2.47 -0.93
N PRO A 42 -17.34 -2.88 -0.30
CA PRO A 42 -18.35 -3.73 -0.93
C PRO A 42 -18.88 -3.17 -2.26
N GLY A 43 -18.97 -4.03 -3.29
CA GLY A 43 -19.50 -3.66 -4.61
C GLY A 43 -18.50 -2.96 -5.53
N SER A 44 -17.25 -2.77 -5.10
CA SER A 44 -16.24 -2.07 -5.89
C SER A 44 -15.62 -2.93 -6.99
N GLU A 45 -15.32 -2.29 -8.11
CA GLU A 45 -14.46 -2.78 -9.18
C GLU A 45 -13.67 -1.59 -9.75
N LEU A 46 -12.34 -1.66 -9.70
CA LEU A 46 -11.46 -0.60 -10.17
C LEU A 46 -10.44 -1.17 -11.16
N LEU A 47 -10.13 -0.41 -12.21
CA LEU A 47 -9.01 -0.69 -13.11
C LEU A 47 -7.94 0.39 -12.91
N VAL A 48 -6.79 0.00 -12.40
CA VAL A 48 -5.62 0.88 -12.29
C VAL A 48 -4.69 0.61 -13.47
N GLU A 49 -4.61 1.56 -14.39
CA GLU A 49 -3.87 1.41 -15.63
C GLU A 49 -2.38 1.78 -15.47
N ASN A 50 -1.53 1.16 -16.29
CA ASN A 50 -0.12 1.51 -16.47
C ASN A 50 0.71 1.44 -15.19
N VAL A 51 0.48 0.45 -14.33
CA VAL A 51 1.23 0.26 -13.08
C VAL A 51 2.54 -0.46 -13.36
N GLY A 52 3.66 0.11 -12.89
CA GLY A 52 4.95 -0.56 -12.88
C GLY A 52 4.92 -1.76 -11.94
N VAL A 53 5.24 -2.94 -12.46
CA VAL A 53 5.16 -4.23 -11.73
C VAL A 53 6.53 -4.88 -11.60
N ASN A 54 7.56 -4.07 -11.35
CA ASN A 54 8.92 -4.55 -11.10
C ASN A 54 8.91 -5.52 -9.89
N PRO A 55 9.46 -6.75 -10.01
CA PRO A 55 9.42 -7.76 -8.95
C PRO A 55 9.94 -7.29 -7.59
N THR A 56 10.87 -6.32 -7.57
CA THR A 56 11.44 -5.73 -6.34
C THR A 56 10.46 -4.82 -5.59
N ARG A 57 9.32 -4.45 -6.20
CA ARG A 57 8.32 -3.50 -5.68
C ARG A 57 6.91 -4.09 -5.60
N THR A 58 6.69 -5.31 -6.10
CA THR A 58 5.37 -5.94 -6.18
C THR A 58 4.99 -6.76 -4.95
N GLY A 59 5.68 -6.60 -3.81
CA GLY A 59 5.35 -7.34 -2.59
C GLY A 59 3.90 -7.13 -2.14
N ILE A 60 3.33 -5.94 -2.40
CA ILE A 60 1.90 -5.65 -2.14
C ILE A 60 0.95 -6.57 -2.92
N LEU A 61 1.26 -6.91 -4.17
CA LEU A 61 0.41 -7.80 -4.99
C LEU A 61 0.46 -9.23 -4.45
N GLU A 62 1.64 -9.66 -4.00
CA GLU A 62 1.83 -10.95 -3.34
C GLU A 62 1.08 -11.00 -1.99
N ALA A 63 1.20 -9.97 -1.16
CA ALA A 63 0.49 -9.85 0.11
C ALA A 63 -1.04 -9.86 -0.08
N LEU A 64 -1.55 -9.09 -1.05
CA LEU A 64 -2.99 -9.09 -1.35
C LEU A 64 -3.47 -10.44 -1.90
N ALA A 65 -2.67 -11.12 -2.73
CA ALA A 65 -2.98 -12.47 -3.17
C ALA A 65 -3.00 -13.48 -1.99
N MET A 66 -2.05 -13.39 -1.05
CA MET A 66 -2.04 -14.19 0.18
C MET A 66 -3.27 -13.95 1.05
N MET A 67 -3.79 -12.71 1.06
CA MET A 67 -5.04 -12.35 1.72
C MET A 67 -6.28 -12.79 0.94
N GLY A 68 -6.15 -13.29 -0.28
CA GLY A 68 -7.27 -13.72 -1.13
C GLY A 68 -7.97 -12.58 -1.89
N ALA A 69 -7.26 -11.48 -2.16
CA ALA A 69 -7.78 -10.39 -2.98
C ALA A 69 -8.01 -10.83 -4.44
N ASP A 70 -9.08 -10.33 -5.05
CA ASP A 70 -9.37 -10.55 -6.47
C ASP A 70 -8.71 -9.46 -7.31
N ILE A 71 -7.50 -9.75 -7.80
CA ILE A 71 -6.71 -8.85 -8.67
C ILE A 71 -6.35 -9.58 -9.97
N GLU A 72 -6.87 -9.09 -11.08
CA GLU A 72 -6.58 -9.57 -12.43
C GLU A 72 -5.54 -8.69 -13.11
N TRP A 73 -4.54 -9.32 -13.73
CA TRP A 73 -3.50 -8.64 -14.50
C TRP A 73 -3.90 -8.54 -15.98
N GLN A 74 -3.91 -7.33 -16.52
CA GLN A 74 -4.30 -7.04 -17.89
C GLN A 74 -3.20 -6.26 -18.63
N ARG A 75 -3.20 -6.37 -19.97
CA ARG A 75 -2.32 -5.59 -20.88
C ARG A 75 -0.85 -5.51 -20.42
N GLN A 76 -0.28 -6.65 -20.00
CA GLN A 76 1.12 -6.75 -19.59
C GLN A 76 2.05 -6.39 -20.75
N ARG A 77 3.05 -5.57 -20.46
CA ARG A 77 3.97 -5.00 -21.46
C ARG A 77 5.28 -4.57 -20.79
N GLU A 78 6.27 -4.25 -21.61
CA GLU A 78 7.51 -3.60 -21.17
C GLU A 78 7.53 -2.15 -21.66
N VAL A 79 7.88 -1.22 -20.78
CA VAL A 79 7.97 0.21 -21.07
C VAL A 79 9.29 0.73 -20.51
N ALA A 80 10.17 1.21 -21.39
CA ALA A 80 11.50 1.72 -21.00
C ALA A 80 12.33 0.73 -20.15
N GLY A 81 12.21 -0.58 -20.41
CA GLY A 81 12.91 -1.63 -19.68
C GLY A 81 12.25 -2.04 -18.35
N GLU A 82 11.10 -1.44 -17.99
CA GLU A 82 10.33 -1.79 -16.81
C GLU A 82 9.08 -2.61 -17.20
N PRO A 83 8.75 -3.68 -16.46
CA PRO A 83 7.50 -4.40 -16.68
C PRO A 83 6.32 -3.58 -16.15
N VAL A 84 5.25 -3.53 -16.93
CA VAL A 84 4.04 -2.74 -16.66
C VAL A 84 2.80 -3.59 -16.90
N ALA A 85 1.78 -3.41 -16.07
CA ALA A 85 0.48 -4.05 -16.22
C ALA A 85 -0.64 -3.07 -15.86
N ASP A 86 -1.85 -3.39 -16.29
CA ASP A 86 -3.04 -2.78 -15.73
C ASP A 86 -3.65 -3.78 -14.75
N LEU A 87 -4.08 -3.28 -13.60
CA LEU A 87 -4.50 -4.11 -12.48
C LEU A 87 -5.97 -3.85 -12.22
N ARG A 88 -6.81 -4.85 -12.49
CA ARG A 88 -8.23 -4.81 -12.16
C ARG A 88 -8.44 -5.45 -10.80
N VAL A 89 -8.93 -4.69 -9.84
CA VAL A 89 -9.28 -5.18 -8.51
C VAL A 89 -10.78 -5.19 -8.31
N ARG A 90 -11.28 -6.21 -7.65
CA ARG A 90 -12.70 -6.35 -7.26
C ARG A 90 -12.82 -6.60 -5.77
N HIS A 91 -13.97 -6.20 -5.21
CA HIS A 91 -14.28 -6.47 -3.82
C HIS A 91 -14.17 -7.97 -3.53
N SER A 92 -13.49 -8.30 -2.43
CA SER A 92 -13.17 -9.68 -2.05
C SER A 92 -13.22 -9.88 -0.54
N LYS A 93 -13.48 -11.13 -0.11
CA LYS A 93 -13.46 -11.50 1.31
C LYS A 93 -12.04 -11.86 1.72
N LEU A 94 -11.31 -10.85 2.20
CA LEU A 94 -9.92 -11.04 2.62
C LEU A 94 -9.81 -11.96 3.84
N GLN A 95 -8.70 -12.67 3.95
CA GLN A 95 -8.32 -13.51 5.09
C GLN A 95 -7.01 -13.02 5.70
N GLY A 96 -6.86 -13.18 7.01
CA GLY A 96 -5.64 -12.85 7.71
C GLY A 96 -4.49 -13.79 7.32
N CYS A 97 -3.28 -13.26 7.23
CA CYS A 97 -2.07 -14.01 6.89
C CYS A 97 -0.86 -13.47 7.64
N THR A 98 0.30 -14.11 7.49
CA THR A 98 1.57 -13.60 8.03
C THR A 98 2.39 -12.98 6.91
N LEU A 99 2.78 -11.72 7.07
CA LEU A 99 3.68 -10.98 6.18
C LEU A 99 5.00 -10.76 6.92
N ALA A 100 6.08 -11.37 6.44
CA ALA A 100 7.39 -11.40 7.13
C ALA A 100 8.53 -11.73 6.15
N GLY A 101 9.78 -11.63 6.61
CA GLY A 101 10.97 -12.03 5.87
C GLY A 101 11.20 -11.25 4.59
N ASP A 102 11.62 -11.94 3.53
CA ASP A 102 12.04 -11.35 2.24
C ASP A 102 10.93 -10.61 1.49
N LEU A 103 9.67 -10.78 1.92
CA LEU A 103 8.56 -10.02 1.40
C LEU A 103 8.62 -8.55 1.84
N ILE A 104 9.04 -8.29 3.09
CA ILE A 104 8.94 -6.96 3.71
C ILE A 104 9.74 -5.88 2.98
N PRO A 105 11.01 -6.10 2.56
CA PRO A 105 11.73 -5.10 1.77
C PRO A 105 11.05 -4.71 0.46
N ARG A 106 10.24 -5.62 -0.11
CA ARG A 106 9.52 -5.42 -1.40
C ARG A 106 8.17 -4.70 -1.25
N LEU A 107 7.72 -4.46 -0.01
CA LEU A 107 6.44 -3.80 0.31
C LEU A 107 6.49 -2.88 1.53
N ILE A 108 7.69 -2.53 2.03
CA ILE A 108 7.87 -1.83 3.31
C ILE A 108 6.98 -0.58 3.41
N ASP A 109 6.87 0.11 2.28
CA ASP A 109 6.16 1.36 2.09
C ASP A 109 4.63 1.17 1.98
N GLU A 110 4.15 -0.04 1.72
CA GLU A 110 2.74 -0.40 1.61
C GLU A 110 2.16 -1.01 2.90
N ILE A 111 2.99 -1.21 3.94
CA ILE A 111 2.53 -1.70 5.24
C ILE A 111 1.40 -0.84 5.84
N PRO A 112 1.42 0.52 5.79
CA PRO A 112 0.30 1.30 6.27
C PRO A 112 -1.04 0.95 5.60
N ILE A 113 -1.04 0.74 4.28
CA ILE A 113 -2.29 0.42 3.55
C ILE A 113 -2.67 -1.07 3.70
N LEU A 114 -1.70 -1.97 3.84
CA LEU A 114 -1.94 -3.37 4.21
C LEU A 114 -2.54 -3.51 5.62
N ALA A 115 -2.14 -2.64 6.56
CA ALA A 115 -2.75 -2.59 7.87
C ALA A 115 -4.25 -2.26 7.79
N VAL A 116 -4.64 -1.34 6.91
CA VAL A 116 -6.05 -1.03 6.61
C VAL A 116 -6.76 -2.25 6.04
N ALA A 117 -6.16 -2.93 5.04
CA ALA A 117 -6.73 -4.16 4.47
C ALA A 117 -6.97 -5.23 5.55
N ALA A 118 -6.02 -5.40 6.47
CA ALA A 118 -6.09 -6.37 7.55
C ALA A 118 -7.23 -6.09 8.55
N THR A 119 -7.65 -4.83 8.73
CA THR A 119 -8.83 -4.50 9.58
C THR A 119 -10.14 -5.11 9.04
N ARG A 120 -10.17 -5.41 7.73
CA ARG A 120 -11.32 -5.98 7.00
C ARG A 120 -11.15 -7.46 6.68
N ALA A 121 -9.97 -8.02 6.90
CA ALA A 121 -9.67 -9.43 6.65
C ALA A 121 -10.15 -10.33 7.78
N GLN A 122 -10.71 -11.50 7.45
CA GLN A 122 -11.16 -12.49 8.42
C GLN A 122 -9.98 -13.17 9.12
N GLY A 123 -9.95 -13.07 10.45
CA GLY A 123 -8.91 -13.67 11.27
C GLY A 123 -7.80 -12.68 11.62
N LYS A 124 -6.61 -13.21 11.92
CA LYS A 124 -5.47 -12.41 12.36
C LYS A 124 -4.45 -12.27 11.24
N THR A 125 -4.06 -11.04 10.96
CA THR A 125 -2.89 -10.71 10.14
C THR A 125 -1.73 -10.35 11.05
N VAL A 126 -0.54 -10.86 10.76
CA VAL A 126 0.69 -10.56 11.51
C VAL A 126 1.73 -10.03 10.56
N ILE A 127 2.22 -8.82 10.81
CA ILE A 127 3.31 -8.17 10.08
C ILE A 127 4.54 -8.19 11.00
N LYS A 128 5.69 -8.65 10.49
CA LYS A 128 6.97 -8.72 11.22
C LYS A 128 8.11 -8.15 10.39
N ASP A 129 9.30 -8.05 10.97
CA ASP A 129 10.54 -7.65 10.29
C ASP A 129 10.49 -6.24 9.65
N ALA A 130 9.59 -5.38 10.14
CA ALA A 130 9.29 -4.05 9.60
C ALA A 130 9.79 -2.91 10.49
N ALA A 131 10.79 -3.15 11.35
CA ALA A 131 11.32 -2.15 12.29
C ALA A 131 11.82 -0.86 11.61
N GLU A 132 12.20 -0.91 10.33
CA GLU A 132 12.60 0.26 9.54
C GLU A 132 11.49 1.33 9.46
N LEU A 133 10.22 0.94 9.59
CA LEU A 133 9.09 1.87 9.57
C LEU A 133 9.02 2.80 10.78
N ARG A 134 9.77 2.52 11.85
CA ARG A 134 9.81 3.39 13.03
C ARG A 134 10.59 4.68 12.82
N VAL A 135 11.45 4.73 11.80
CA VAL A 135 12.39 5.83 11.53
C VAL A 135 12.17 6.48 10.16
N LYS A 136 10.96 6.33 9.60
CA LYS A 136 10.53 7.00 8.37
C LYS A 136 10.13 8.46 8.68
N GLU A 137 9.29 9.06 7.86
CA GLU A 137 8.72 10.40 8.08
C GLU A 137 8.00 10.51 9.44
N SER A 138 7.50 9.38 9.92
CA SER A 138 6.95 9.18 11.26
C SER A 138 7.29 7.76 11.76
N ASP A 139 7.00 7.45 13.03
CA ASP A 139 6.92 6.04 13.46
C ASP A 139 5.62 5.44 12.90
N ARG A 140 5.69 4.96 11.66
CA ARG A 140 4.52 4.47 10.92
C ARG A 140 3.84 3.29 11.62
N LEU A 141 4.58 2.46 12.35
CA LEU A 141 3.99 1.33 13.09
C LEU A 141 3.16 1.86 14.26
N ALA A 142 3.74 2.71 15.10
CA ALA A 142 3.06 3.27 16.26
C ALA A 142 1.85 4.11 15.84
N VAL A 143 2.01 4.96 14.82
CA VAL A 143 0.91 5.81 14.33
C VAL A 143 -0.21 4.96 13.73
N MET A 144 0.08 3.98 12.86
CA MET A 144 -0.98 3.14 12.29
C MET A 144 -1.72 2.34 13.36
N ALA A 145 -1.01 1.76 14.34
CA ALA A 145 -1.62 1.09 15.46
C ALA A 145 -2.56 2.03 16.23
N ASN A 146 -2.09 3.24 16.56
CA ASN A 146 -2.87 4.21 17.31
C ASN A 146 -4.11 4.67 16.52
N GLN A 147 -3.94 5.16 15.29
CA GLN A 147 -5.01 5.78 14.51
C GLN A 147 -6.07 4.77 14.07
N LEU A 148 -5.69 3.53 13.69
CA LEU A 148 -6.68 2.49 13.37
C LEU A 148 -7.48 2.06 14.59
N ASN A 149 -6.87 1.99 15.78
CA ASN A 149 -7.61 1.72 17.02
C ASN A 149 -8.58 2.85 17.37
N HIS A 150 -8.27 4.12 17.05
CA HIS A 150 -9.23 5.24 17.21
C HIS A 150 -10.45 5.09 16.31
N LEU A 151 -10.27 4.51 15.11
CA LEU A 151 -11.37 4.12 14.22
C LEU A 151 -12.12 2.86 14.68
N GLY A 152 -11.71 2.22 15.78
CA GLY A 152 -12.36 1.02 16.34
C GLY A 152 -11.81 -0.31 15.83
N ALA A 153 -10.67 -0.30 15.14
CA ALA A 153 -9.97 -1.54 14.77
C ALA A 153 -9.39 -2.25 16.00
N LYS A 154 -8.85 -3.46 15.80
CA LYS A 154 -8.09 -4.20 16.81
C LYS A 154 -6.66 -4.40 16.33
N VAL A 155 -5.79 -3.46 16.68
CA VAL A 155 -4.38 -3.46 16.29
C VAL A 155 -3.50 -3.48 17.54
N THR A 156 -2.59 -4.45 17.60
CA THR A 156 -1.52 -4.51 18.60
C THR A 156 -0.21 -4.13 17.91
N GLU A 157 0.46 -3.10 18.44
CA GLU A 157 1.80 -2.73 18.02
C GLU A 157 2.83 -3.76 18.53
N LEU A 158 3.76 -4.16 17.67
CA LEU A 158 4.92 -4.97 18.01
C LEU A 158 6.21 -4.17 17.79
N PRO A 159 7.34 -4.51 18.44
CA PRO A 159 8.62 -3.82 18.22
C PRO A 159 9.06 -3.74 16.76
N ASP A 160 8.71 -4.72 15.94
CA ASP A 160 9.11 -4.84 14.54
C ASP A 160 7.91 -5.03 13.60
N GLY A 161 6.68 -4.69 14.02
CA GLY A 161 5.51 -4.85 13.16
C GLY A 161 4.18 -4.64 13.87
N LEU A 162 3.14 -5.34 13.41
CA LEU A 162 1.76 -5.20 13.85
C LEU A 162 1.04 -6.55 13.90
N GLU A 163 0.18 -6.76 14.90
CA GLU A 163 -0.87 -7.78 14.83
C GLU A 163 -2.24 -7.13 14.68
N ILE A 164 -3.02 -7.56 13.69
CA ILE A 164 -4.30 -6.94 13.35
C ILE A 164 -5.35 -8.04 13.27
N THR A 165 -6.44 -7.94 14.04
CA THR A 165 -7.53 -8.91 14.01
C THR A 165 -8.79 -8.31 13.40
N GLY A 166 -9.23 -8.88 12.27
CA GLY A 166 -10.43 -8.47 11.56
C GLY A 166 -11.44 -9.62 11.32
N PRO A 167 -12.59 -9.32 10.70
CA PRO A 167 -13.03 -7.97 10.38
C PRO A 167 -13.46 -7.23 11.66
N THR A 168 -13.22 -5.92 11.70
CA THR A 168 -13.73 -5.03 12.76
C THR A 168 -14.58 -3.91 12.14
N PRO A 169 -15.73 -3.56 12.75
CA PRO A 169 -16.51 -2.42 12.28
C PRO A 169 -15.74 -1.13 12.61
N LEU A 170 -15.45 -0.34 11.58
CA LEU A 170 -14.80 0.95 11.76
C LEU A 170 -15.87 2.03 12.02
N ARG A 171 -15.53 3.03 12.83
CA ARG A 171 -16.36 4.19 13.14
C ARG A 171 -15.60 5.46 12.82
N GLY A 172 -16.33 6.47 12.36
CA GLY A 172 -15.80 7.79 12.14
C GLY A 172 -15.25 8.38 13.43
N ALA A 173 -14.07 8.97 13.35
CA ALA A 173 -13.38 9.60 14.46
C ALA A 173 -12.47 10.73 13.97
N GLU A 174 -11.96 11.54 14.89
CA GLU A 174 -10.84 12.42 14.62
C GLU A 174 -9.54 11.61 14.70
N VAL A 175 -8.76 11.65 13.63
CA VAL A 175 -7.46 10.97 13.50
C VAL A 175 -6.41 11.94 12.98
N ALA A 176 -5.14 11.64 13.20
CA ALA A 176 -4.02 12.48 12.78
C ALA A 176 -3.08 11.72 11.83
N SER A 177 -2.66 12.36 10.74
CA SER A 177 -1.69 11.77 9.80
C SER A 177 -0.25 11.86 10.29
N HIS A 178 0.02 12.73 11.27
CA HIS A 178 1.37 13.08 11.72
C HIS A 178 2.26 13.62 10.57
N ASN A 179 1.67 14.33 9.61
CA ASN A 179 2.33 14.87 8.41
C ASN A 179 2.96 13.78 7.52
N ASP A 180 2.54 12.52 7.66
CA ASP A 180 2.99 11.42 6.81
C ASP A 180 1.96 11.16 5.70
N HIS A 181 2.42 11.27 4.46
CA HIS A 181 1.58 11.14 3.28
C HIS A 181 0.98 9.73 3.14
N ARG A 182 1.73 8.69 3.51
CA ARG A 182 1.25 7.30 3.41
C ARG A 182 0.19 7.01 4.46
N ILE A 183 0.38 7.54 5.68
CA ILE A 183 -0.63 7.44 6.74
C ILE A 183 -1.88 8.21 6.35
N THR A 184 -1.74 9.42 5.80
CA THR A 184 -2.87 10.21 5.32
C THR A 184 -3.72 9.42 4.33
N MET A 185 -3.10 8.91 3.26
CA MET A 185 -3.80 8.16 2.23
C MET A 185 -4.39 6.87 2.78
N SER A 186 -3.69 6.15 3.66
CA SER A 186 -4.23 4.95 4.33
C SER A 186 -5.46 5.24 5.19
N LEU A 187 -5.43 6.30 6.00
CA LEU A 187 -6.58 6.69 6.83
C LEU A 187 -7.77 7.12 5.98
N ALA A 188 -7.54 7.78 4.84
CA ALA A 188 -8.59 8.11 3.90
C ALA A 188 -9.26 6.86 3.32
N ILE A 189 -8.49 5.84 2.92
CA ILE A 189 -9.05 4.56 2.45
C ILE A 189 -9.77 3.81 3.59
N ALA A 190 -9.25 3.86 4.82
CA ALA A 190 -9.93 3.28 5.98
C ALA A 190 -11.30 3.94 6.24
N ALA A 191 -11.38 5.27 6.08
CA ALA A 191 -12.59 6.05 6.29
C ALA A 191 -13.74 5.65 5.34
N LEU A 192 -13.44 5.14 4.14
CA LEU A 192 -14.46 4.64 3.19
C LEU A 192 -15.32 3.50 3.76
N ASN A 193 -14.81 2.78 4.77
CA ASN A 193 -15.53 1.68 5.44
C ASN A 193 -15.97 2.04 6.86
N ALA A 194 -15.75 3.28 7.30
CA ALA A 194 -16.09 3.74 8.64
C ALA A 194 -17.52 4.27 8.69
N GLN A 195 -18.26 3.91 9.75
CA GLN A 195 -19.58 4.47 9.99
C GLN A 195 -19.46 5.84 10.69
N GLY A 196 -19.91 6.89 10.01
CA GLY A 196 -19.88 8.27 10.52
C GLY A 196 -18.79 9.12 9.86
N ILE A 197 -18.58 10.33 10.37
CA ILE A 197 -17.60 11.26 9.81
C ILE A 197 -16.22 10.95 10.40
N THR A 198 -15.23 10.77 9.52
CA THR A 198 -13.80 10.72 9.89
C THR A 198 -13.14 12.04 9.51
N THR A 199 -12.48 12.68 10.46
CA THR A 199 -11.72 13.91 10.22
C THR A 199 -10.23 13.61 10.35
N ILE A 200 -9.47 13.79 9.28
CA ILE A 200 -8.02 13.53 9.25
C ILE A 200 -7.28 14.85 9.36
N THR A 201 -6.57 15.08 10.47
CA THR A 201 -5.71 16.25 10.66
C THR A 201 -4.36 16.04 9.96
N GLY A 202 -3.86 17.07 9.28
CA GLY A 202 -2.61 16.99 8.49
C GLY A 202 -2.80 16.31 7.13
N ALA A 203 -4.02 16.36 6.57
CA ALA A 203 -4.36 15.67 5.33
C ALA A 203 -3.67 16.27 4.09
N GLU A 204 -3.15 17.50 4.18
CA GLU A 204 -2.34 18.13 3.15
C GLU A 204 -1.07 17.33 2.81
N ALA A 205 -0.60 16.48 3.73
CA ALA A 205 0.58 15.66 3.52
C ALA A 205 0.41 14.68 2.35
N ALA A 206 -0.81 14.24 2.00
CA ALA A 206 -1.04 13.37 0.84
C ALA A 206 -0.43 13.95 -0.45
N ALA A 207 -0.49 15.28 -0.62
CA ALA A 207 -0.01 15.96 -1.81
C ALA A 207 1.52 15.93 -1.99
N ILE A 208 2.29 15.54 -0.95
CA ILE A 208 3.75 15.42 -1.02
C ILE A 208 4.17 14.38 -2.06
N SER A 209 3.46 13.24 -2.13
CA SER A 209 3.75 12.14 -3.06
C SER A 209 2.67 11.97 -4.12
N TYR A 210 1.42 12.33 -3.80
CA TYR A 210 0.30 12.19 -4.72
C TYR A 210 -0.60 13.44 -4.70
N PRO A 211 -0.21 14.52 -5.41
CA PRO A 211 -0.94 15.78 -5.45
C PRO A 211 -2.44 15.66 -5.76
N ASN A 212 -2.79 14.72 -6.63
CA ASN A 212 -4.16 14.53 -7.10
C ASN A 212 -4.93 13.46 -6.31
N PHE A 213 -4.40 12.96 -5.18
CA PHE A 213 -5.03 11.88 -4.42
C PHE A 213 -6.49 12.17 -4.06
N VAL A 214 -6.77 13.37 -3.53
CA VAL A 214 -8.12 13.77 -3.09
C VAL A 214 -9.06 13.83 -4.29
N SER A 215 -8.66 14.48 -5.38
CA SER A 215 -9.48 14.56 -6.59
C SER A 215 -9.74 13.17 -7.22
N THR A 216 -8.77 12.26 -7.17
CA THR A 216 -8.95 10.89 -7.63
C THR A 216 -9.93 10.13 -6.73
N LEU A 217 -9.82 10.32 -5.41
CA LEU A 217 -10.71 9.71 -4.43
C LEU A 217 -12.14 10.16 -4.66
N GLU A 218 -12.38 11.48 -4.75
CA GLU A 218 -13.70 12.06 -5.02
C GLU A 218 -14.34 11.53 -6.30
N ALA A 219 -13.53 11.30 -7.35
CA ALA A 219 -14.02 10.78 -8.63
C ALA A 219 -14.49 9.32 -8.59
N ILE A 220 -14.18 8.55 -7.54
CA ILE A 220 -14.51 7.12 -7.45
C ILE A 220 -15.45 6.75 -6.28
N VAL A 221 -15.88 7.72 -5.48
CA VAL A 221 -16.69 7.50 -4.25
C VAL A 221 -18.13 8.03 -4.34
N GLU A 222 -18.67 8.22 -5.54
CA GLU A 222 -20.08 8.58 -5.76
C GLU A 222 -21.07 7.48 -5.36
#